data_AF-A0A4R8SZN1-F1
#
_entry.id   AF-A0A4R8SZN1-F1
#
_cell.length_a   1.000
_cell.length_b   1.000
_cell.length_c   1.000
_cell.angle_alpha   90.00
_cell.angle_beta   90.00
_cell.angle_gamma   90.00
#
_symmetry.space_group_name_H-M   'P 1'
#
loop_
_entity.id
_entity.type
_entity.pdbx_description
1 polymer ?
#
loop_
_entity_poly.entity_id
_entity_poly.type
_entity_poly.pdbx_seq_one_letter_code
_entity_poly.pdbx_strand_id
1 'polypeptide(L)'
;MVLIEATKTALEAAGFVVTLQIDDTYRSTQDVEADRSVRQEARVAALSDKSERKSAAAAAAWAAEDRAVQALPPDGQPILIGHYSERRHRRAIERAHDATRRAIDATDEASAVAGRAEAAALTTRVRHSPDVIRRRIDRLEADLRRFERARDGHTRTLFSDSRGVKHVDTFEPATGDYRERVLTEIDRLTDQIAYWQGELAKAADSGAQLWSADTVLVGDRVRYWSNSWGTVARVNAKSVGLVERRGRLPYDQINAVADSAGRTIRLVAGARTVTEQ
;
A
#
# COMPACT_ATOMS: atom_id res chain seq x y z
N MET A 1 17.03 21.01 -9.52
CA MET A 1 16.16 21.94 -10.26
C MET A 1 16.55 21.86 -11.74
N VAL A 2 16.15 20.78 -12.45
CA VAL A 2 16.67 20.43 -13.80
C VAL A 2 15.54 20.08 -14.79
N LEU A 3 14.28 20.01 -14.36
CA LEU A 3 13.24 19.33 -15.14
C LEU A 3 12.67 20.12 -16.34
N ILE A 4 12.86 21.44 -16.44
CA ILE A 4 12.17 22.28 -17.45
C ILE A 4 13.15 23.09 -18.32
N GLU A 5 14.42 23.22 -17.92
CA GLU A 5 15.41 24.05 -18.62
C GLU A 5 15.65 23.59 -20.06
N ALA A 6 15.75 22.28 -20.30
CA ALA A 6 15.97 21.74 -21.65
C ALA A 6 14.84 22.11 -22.63
N THR A 7 13.59 22.06 -22.17
CA THR A 7 12.42 22.42 -22.98
C THR A 7 12.36 23.92 -23.21
N LYS A 8 12.64 24.73 -22.18
CA LYS A 8 12.72 26.18 -22.31
C LYS A 8 13.77 26.58 -23.34
N THR A 9 15.00 26.06 -23.23
CA THR A 9 16.09 26.36 -24.16
C THR A 9 15.74 25.94 -25.60
N ALA A 10 15.10 24.78 -25.79
CA ALA A 10 14.69 24.34 -27.12
C ALA A 10 13.64 25.28 -27.76
N LEU A 11 12.70 25.78 -26.97
CA LEU A 11 11.67 26.71 -27.42
C LEU A 11 12.24 28.12 -27.71
N GLU A 12 13.16 28.61 -26.87
CA GLU A 12 13.86 29.88 -27.11
C GLU A 12 14.73 29.81 -28.37
N ALA A 13 15.44 28.68 -28.58
CA ALA A 13 16.24 28.46 -29.79
C ALA A 13 15.40 28.40 -31.08
N ALA A 14 14.13 27.97 -30.97
CA ALA A 14 13.16 28.02 -32.06
C ALA A 14 12.53 29.41 -32.27
N GLY A 15 12.96 30.43 -31.51
CA GLY A 15 12.53 31.82 -31.66
C GLY A 15 11.28 32.18 -30.84
N PHE A 16 10.81 31.32 -29.94
CA PHE A 16 9.69 31.63 -29.05
C PHE A 16 10.16 32.43 -27.83
N VAL A 17 9.36 33.43 -27.42
CA VAL A 17 9.53 34.09 -26.12
C VAL A 17 8.88 33.20 -25.06
N VAL A 18 9.68 32.63 -24.17
CA VAL A 18 9.22 31.70 -23.13
C VAL A 18 9.25 32.36 -21.77
N THR A 19 8.09 32.47 -21.12
CA THR A 19 7.97 32.86 -19.71
C THR A 19 7.75 31.62 -18.86
N LEU A 20 8.63 31.41 -17.87
CA LEU A 20 8.54 30.29 -16.95
C LEU A 20 7.97 30.77 -15.61
N GLN A 21 6.82 30.22 -15.23
CA GLN A 21 6.20 30.42 -13.92
C GLN A 21 6.12 29.07 -13.22
N ILE A 22 6.88 28.91 -12.14
CA ILE A 22 6.81 27.72 -11.28
C ILE A 22 6.07 28.13 -10.01
N ASP A 23 4.92 27.49 -9.79
CA ASP A 23 4.24 27.52 -8.52
C ASP A 23 4.75 26.35 -7.67
N ASP A 24 5.62 26.65 -6.71
CA ASP A 24 6.13 25.70 -5.72
C ASP A 24 5.40 25.80 -4.37
N THR A 25 4.25 26.49 -4.35
CA THR A 25 3.40 26.62 -3.18
C THR A 25 2.99 25.23 -2.71
N TYR A 26 3.17 25.00 -1.41
CA TYR A 26 2.77 23.75 -0.80
C TYR A 26 1.26 23.55 -0.92
N ARG A 27 0.86 22.48 -1.59
CA ARG A 27 -0.52 21.98 -1.57
C ARG A 27 -0.73 21.17 -0.30
N SER A 28 -1.84 21.40 0.39
CA SER A 28 -2.18 20.67 1.60
C SER A 28 -2.19 19.16 1.36
N THR A 29 -1.87 18.38 2.39
CA THR A 29 -1.90 16.92 2.32
C THR A 29 -3.29 16.42 1.96
N GLN A 30 -4.34 17.11 2.44
CA GLN A 30 -5.72 16.81 2.12
C GLN A 30 -5.99 16.90 0.61
N ASP A 31 -5.60 17.99 -0.04
CA ASP A 31 -5.84 18.16 -1.48
C ASP A 31 -5.03 17.15 -2.31
N VAL A 32 -3.78 16.91 -1.91
CA VAL A 32 -2.90 15.96 -2.60
C VAL A 32 -3.43 14.54 -2.50
N GLU A 33 -3.92 14.12 -1.33
CA GLU A 33 -4.49 12.79 -1.15
C GLU A 33 -5.89 12.66 -1.77
N ALA A 34 -6.70 13.73 -1.80
CA ALA A 34 -7.97 13.75 -2.54
C ALA A 34 -7.75 13.51 -4.05
N ASP A 35 -6.85 14.28 -4.68
CA ASP A 35 -6.49 14.10 -6.10
C ASP A 35 -5.88 12.71 -6.37
N ARG A 36 -5.16 12.17 -5.39
CA ARG A 36 -4.61 10.82 -5.48
C ARG A 36 -5.71 9.77 -5.42
N SER A 37 -6.69 9.90 -4.52
CA SER A 37 -7.83 8.99 -4.41
C SER A 37 -8.60 8.93 -5.72
N VAL A 38 -8.94 10.08 -6.29
CA VAL A 38 -9.64 10.19 -7.59
C VAL A 38 -8.87 9.44 -8.69
N ARG A 39 -7.55 9.63 -8.79
CA ARG A 39 -6.74 8.92 -9.78
C ARG A 39 -6.65 7.42 -9.54
N GLN A 40 -6.61 6.99 -8.28
CA GLN A 40 -6.58 5.58 -7.91
C GLN A 40 -7.92 4.90 -8.22
N GLU A 41 -9.03 5.54 -7.87
CA GLU A 41 -10.39 5.08 -8.19
C GLU A 41 -10.59 4.97 -9.71
N ALA A 42 -10.24 6.00 -10.47
CA ALA A 42 -10.33 5.98 -11.93
C ALA A 42 -9.48 4.85 -12.54
N ARG A 43 -8.28 4.61 -12.00
CA ARG A 43 -7.42 3.50 -12.44
C ARG A 43 -8.05 2.14 -12.14
N VAL A 44 -8.60 1.96 -10.94
CA VAL A 44 -9.25 0.70 -10.54
C VAL A 44 -10.49 0.44 -11.41
N ALA A 45 -11.32 1.47 -11.64
CA ALA A 45 -12.48 1.37 -12.52
C ALA A 45 -12.06 0.97 -13.96
N ALA A 46 -11.11 1.70 -14.55
CA ALA A 46 -10.65 1.42 -15.91
C ALA A 46 -10.06 0.00 -16.07
N LEU A 47 -9.36 -0.51 -15.04
CA LEU A 47 -8.83 -1.88 -15.04
C LEU A 47 -9.93 -2.92 -14.85
N SER A 48 -10.95 -2.62 -14.03
CA SER A 48 -12.11 -3.50 -13.82
C SER A 48 -12.91 -3.64 -15.11
N ASP A 49 -13.25 -2.51 -15.77
CA ASP A 49 -13.95 -2.53 -17.05
C ASP A 49 -13.13 -3.29 -18.12
N LYS A 50 -11.80 -3.12 -18.11
CA LYS A 50 -10.91 -3.86 -19.02
C LYS A 50 -10.94 -5.35 -18.71
N SER A 51 -10.96 -5.73 -17.44
CA SER A 51 -11.05 -7.12 -17.00
C SER A 51 -12.36 -7.76 -17.48
N GLU A 52 -13.49 -7.07 -17.34
CA GLU A 52 -14.80 -7.53 -17.81
C GLU A 52 -14.80 -7.75 -19.33
N ARG A 53 -14.27 -6.80 -20.11
CA ARG A 53 -14.14 -6.96 -21.57
C ARG A 53 -13.28 -8.17 -21.95
N LYS A 54 -12.19 -8.43 -21.22
CA LYS A 54 -11.32 -9.58 -21.50
C LYS A 54 -11.95 -10.90 -21.08
N SER A 55 -12.69 -10.93 -19.97
CA SER A 55 -13.48 -12.09 -19.57
C SER A 55 -14.56 -12.43 -20.61
N ALA A 56 -15.28 -11.42 -21.12
CA ALA A 56 -16.25 -11.61 -22.19
C ALA A 56 -15.59 -12.11 -23.49
N ALA A 57 -14.41 -11.60 -23.85
CA ALA A 57 -13.65 -12.07 -25.00
C ALA A 57 -13.19 -13.53 -24.85
N ALA A 58 -12.74 -13.94 -23.65
CA ALA A 58 -12.38 -15.31 -23.35
C ALA A 58 -13.60 -16.25 -23.48
N ALA A 59 -14.76 -15.86 -22.91
CA ALA A 59 -16.00 -16.62 -23.06
C ALA A 59 -16.42 -16.76 -24.53
N ALA A 60 -16.32 -15.69 -25.32
CA ALA A 60 -16.61 -15.73 -26.76
C ALA A 60 -15.64 -16.64 -27.52
N ALA A 61 -14.35 -16.67 -27.13
CA ALA A 61 -13.35 -17.55 -27.72
C ALA A 61 -13.65 -19.02 -27.42
N TRP A 62 -14.01 -19.36 -26.18
CA TRP A 62 -14.46 -20.72 -25.82
C TRP A 62 -15.74 -21.14 -26.56
N ALA A 63 -16.70 -20.23 -26.73
CA ALA A 63 -17.90 -20.53 -27.53
C ALA A 63 -17.58 -20.74 -29.03
N ALA A 64 -16.51 -20.12 -29.54
CA ALA A 64 -16.04 -20.34 -30.91
C ALA A 64 -15.24 -21.65 -31.04
N GLU A 65 -14.50 -22.01 -30.01
CA GLU A 65 -13.80 -23.28 -29.85
C GLU A 65 -14.78 -24.44 -29.85
N ASP A 66 -15.83 -24.39 -29.01
CA ASP A 66 -16.86 -25.42 -28.95
C ASP A 66 -17.48 -25.64 -30.33
N ARG A 67 -17.88 -24.55 -31.02
CA ARG A 67 -18.38 -24.64 -32.41
C ARG A 67 -17.38 -25.26 -33.38
N ALA A 68 -16.08 -25.05 -33.21
CA ALA A 68 -15.04 -25.64 -34.06
C ALA A 68 -14.85 -27.13 -33.76
N VAL A 69 -14.93 -27.53 -32.49
CA VAL A 69 -14.86 -28.93 -32.04
C VAL A 69 -16.09 -29.71 -32.49
N GLN A 70 -17.29 -29.16 -32.36
CA GLN A 70 -18.53 -29.77 -32.85
C GLN A 70 -18.54 -29.97 -34.38
N ALA A 71 -17.71 -29.22 -35.12
CA ALA A 71 -17.57 -29.37 -36.57
C ALA A 71 -16.57 -30.49 -36.99
N LEU A 72 -15.90 -31.13 -36.04
CA LEU A 72 -15.03 -32.28 -36.30
C LEU A 72 -15.85 -33.49 -36.76
N PRO A 73 -15.26 -34.41 -37.54
CA PRO A 73 -15.92 -35.66 -37.87
C PRO A 73 -16.34 -36.42 -36.60
N PRO A 74 -17.54 -37.01 -36.57
CA PRO A 74 -18.04 -37.71 -35.40
C PRO A 74 -17.15 -38.91 -35.05
N ASP A 75 -17.19 -39.29 -33.77
CA ASP A 75 -16.60 -40.53 -33.26
C ASP A 75 -15.08 -40.69 -33.47
N GLY A 76 -14.35 -39.59 -33.69
CA GLY A 76 -12.89 -39.63 -33.84
C GLY A 76 -12.44 -40.41 -35.08
N GLN A 77 -13.22 -40.35 -36.17
CA GLN A 77 -12.87 -41.01 -37.44
C GLN A 77 -11.40 -40.73 -37.82
N PRO A 78 -10.63 -41.73 -38.28
CA PRO A 78 -9.29 -41.49 -38.81
C PRO A 78 -9.32 -40.63 -40.07
N ILE A 79 -8.21 -39.94 -40.35
CA ILE A 79 -8.03 -39.23 -41.62
C ILE A 79 -7.84 -40.26 -42.73
N LEU A 80 -8.78 -40.32 -43.67
CA LEU A 80 -8.69 -41.16 -44.86
C LEU A 80 -7.73 -40.53 -45.89
N ILE A 81 -6.49 -41.01 -45.92
CA ILE A 81 -5.43 -40.50 -46.81
C ILE A 81 -5.77 -40.84 -48.28
N GLY A 82 -5.67 -39.86 -49.18
CA GLY A 82 -5.99 -40.00 -50.60
C GLY A 82 -7.48 -39.85 -50.95
N HIS A 83 -8.35 -39.68 -49.96
CA HIS A 83 -9.78 -39.52 -50.18
C HIS A 83 -10.17 -38.04 -50.39
N TYR A 84 -11.26 -37.77 -51.10
CA TYR A 84 -11.68 -36.39 -51.41
C TYR A 84 -11.99 -35.54 -50.16
N SER A 85 -12.30 -36.19 -49.02
CA SER A 85 -12.59 -35.54 -47.73
C SER A 85 -11.36 -35.23 -46.88
N GLU A 86 -10.18 -35.76 -47.23
CA GLU A 86 -8.93 -35.64 -46.47
C GLU A 86 -8.60 -34.18 -46.13
N ARG A 87 -8.63 -33.30 -47.14
CA ARG A 87 -8.34 -31.87 -46.99
C ARG A 87 -9.33 -31.16 -46.07
N ARG A 88 -10.61 -31.55 -46.11
CA ARG A 88 -11.64 -30.98 -45.22
C ARG A 88 -11.40 -31.43 -43.78
N HIS A 89 -11.04 -32.69 -43.58
CA HIS A 89 -10.75 -33.26 -42.26
C HIS A 89 -9.55 -32.55 -41.60
N ARG A 90 -8.40 -32.48 -42.29
CA ARG A 90 -7.22 -31.77 -41.76
C ARG A 90 -7.53 -30.33 -41.37
N ARG A 91 -8.21 -29.59 -42.24
CA ARG A 91 -8.62 -28.21 -41.96
C ARG A 91 -9.59 -28.09 -40.78
N ALA A 92 -10.41 -29.10 -40.50
CA ALA A 92 -11.31 -29.08 -39.36
C ALA A 92 -10.52 -29.24 -38.05
N ILE A 93 -9.56 -30.17 -38.02
CA ILE A 93 -8.65 -30.36 -36.88
C ILE A 93 -7.81 -29.10 -36.64
N GLU A 94 -7.19 -28.54 -37.69
CA GLU A 94 -6.42 -27.29 -37.58
C GLU A 94 -7.27 -26.14 -37.03
N ARG A 95 -8.50 -25.98 -37.54
CA ARG A 95 -9.42 -24.95 -37.04
C ARG A 95 -9.79 -25.14 -35.57
N ALA A 96 -10.05 -26.37 -35.13
CA ALA A 96 -10.33 -26.67 -33.74
C ALA A 96 -9.11 -26.36 -32.86
N HIS A 97 -7.93 -26.86 -33.22
CA HIS A 97 -6.68 -26.60 -32.51
C HIS A 97 -6.36 -25.11 -32.38
N ASP A 98 -6.50 -24.35 -33.48
CA ASP A 98 -6.27 -22.92 -33.45
C ASP A 98 -7.31 -22.18 -32.61
N ALA A 99 -8.57 -22.64 -32.60
CA ALA A 99 -9.61 -22.07 -31.75
C ALA A 99 -9.32 -22.33 -30.27
N THR A 100 -8.88 -23.53 -29.90
CA THR A 100 -8.44 -23.87 -28.54
C THR A 100 -7.27 -23.01 -28.09
N ARG A 101 -6.24 -22.83 -28.93
CA ARG A 101 -5.12 -21.93 -28.62
C ARG A 101 -5.59 -20.50 -28.36
N ARG A 102 -6.42 -19.94 -29.23
CA ARG A 102 -6.98 -18.59 -29.05
C ARG A 102 -7.80 -18.47 -27.78
N ALA A 103 -8.55 -19.51 -27.40
CA ALA A 103 -9.35 -19.50 -26.17
C ALA A 103 -8.47 -19.54 -24.91
N ILE A 104 -7.39 -20.32 -24.92
CA ILE A 104 -6.37 -20.33 -23.86
C ILE A 104 -5.70 -18.95 -23.76
N ASP A 105 -5.19 -18.41 -24.87
CA ASP A 105 -4.52 -17.10 -24.89
C ASP A 105 -5.44 -15.98 -24.36
N ALA A 106 -6.72 -16.00 -24.75
CA ALA A 106 -7.71 -15.05 -24.27
C ALA A 106 -8.01 -15.22 -22.76
N THR A 107 -7.99 -16.45 -22.26
CA THR A 107 -8.18 -16.76 -20.82
C THR A 107 -6.98 -16.27 -19.99
N ASP A 108 -5.77 -16.48 -20.49
CA ASP A 108 -4.53 -16.01 -19.85
C ASP A 108 -4.50 -14.47 -19.81
N GLU A 109 -4.88 -13.81 -20.91
CA GLU A 109 -4.98 -12.36 -20.94
C GLU A 109 -6.05 -11.83 -19.97
N ALA A 110 -7.21 -12.48 -19.91
CA ALA A 110 -8.26 -12.13 -18.95
C ALA A 110 -7.77 -12.25 -17.51
N SER A 111 -7.11 -13.37 -17.17
CA SER A 111 -6.55 -13.61 -15.83
C SER A 111 -5.47 -12.59 -15.47
N ALA A 112 -4.60 -12.25 -16.42
CA ALA A 112 -3.55 -11.25 -16.21
C ALA A 112 -4.12 -9.85 -15.96
N VAL A 113 -5.19 -9.46 -16.67
CA VAL A 113 -5.85 -8.16 -16.45
C VAL A 113 -6.62 -8.17 -15.13
N ALA A 114 -7.32 -9.25 -14.79
CA ALA A 114 -8.02 -9.40 -13.51
C ALA A 114 -7.06 -9.25 -12.32
N GLY A 115 -5.90 -9.93 -12.37
CA GLY A 115 -4.88 -9.80 -11.33
C GLY A 115 -4.32 -8.37 -11.21
N ARG A 116 -4.21 -7.64 -12.33
CA ARG A 116 -3.81 -6.21 -12.30
C ARG A 116 -4.88 -5.32 -11.65
N ALA A 117 -6.16 -5.57 -11.92
CA ALA A 117 -7.27 -4.84 -11.29
C ALA A 117 -7.28 -5.08 -9.77
N GLU A 118 -7.16 -6.34 -9.35
CA GLU A 118 -7.08 -6.71 -7.93
C GLU A 118 -5.88 -6.07 -7.24
N ALA A 119 -4.68 -6.14 -7.85
CA ALA A 119 -3.48 -5.54 -7.29
C ALA A 119 -3.61 -4.00 -7.13
N ALA A 120 -4.25 -3.33 -8.09
CA ALA A 120 -4.51 -1.89 -8.00
C ALA A 120 -5.47 -1.55 -6.84
N ALA A 121 -6.53 -2.34 -6.67
CA ALA A 121 -7.46 -2.19 -5.56
C ALA A 121 -6.80 -2.49 -4.20
N LEU A 122 -6.00 -3.56 -4.13
CA LEU A 122 -5.26 -3.94 -2.92
C LEU A 122 -4.26 -2.87 -2.51
N THR A 123 -3.50 -2.31 -3.46
CA THR A 123 -2.52 -1.24 -3.18
C THR A 123 -3.19 -0.04 -2.51
N THR A 124 -4.38 0.33 -3.00
CA THR A 124 -5.19 1.41 -2.43
C THR A 124 -5.64 1.05 -1.01
N ARG A 125 -6.23 -0.13 -0.80
CA ARG A 125 -6.64 -0.59 0.54
C ARG A 125 -5.49 -0.65 1.53
N VAL A 126 -4.34 -1.19 1.14
CA VAL A 126 -3.15 -1.31 2.01
C VAL A 126 -2.63 0.07 2.41
N ARG A 127 -2.61 1.05 1.50
CA ARG A 127 -2.17 2.42 1.80
C ARG A 127 -2.96 3.05 2.96
N HIS A 128 -4.26 2.80 3.01
CA HIS A 128 -5.19 3.33 4.00
C HIS A 128 -5.47 2.35 5.14
N SER A 129 -4.76 1.22 5.20
CA SER A 129 -4.87 0.31 6.33
C SER A 129 -4.31 0.96 7.61
N PRO A 130 -4.96 0.78 8.78
CA PRO A 130 -4.58 1.49 9.98
C PRO A 130 -3.13 1.23 10.44
N ASP A 131 -2.62 0.01 10.23
CA ASP A 131 -1.25 -0.34 10.57
C ASP A 131 -0.23 0.41 9.69
N VAL A 132 -0.51 0.54 8.40
CA VAL A 132 0.33 1.31 7.47
C VAL A 132 0.28 2.79 7.78
N ILE A 133 -0.89 3.33 8.14
CA ILE A 133 -1.05 4.71 8.57
C ILE A 133 -0.21 4.97 9.83
N ARG A 134 -0.29 4.11 10.86
CA ARG A 134 0.50 4.28 12.09
C ARG A 134 2.01 4.27 11.83
N ARG A 135 2.51 3.33 11.00
CA ARG A 135 3.92 3.31 10.58
C ARG A 135 4.33 4.54 9.79
N ARG A 136 3.41 5.12 9.00
CA ARG A 136 3.65 6.36 8.26
C ARG A 136 3.76 7.54 9.22
N ILE A 137 2.84 7.66 10.17
CA ILE A 137 2.89 8.70 11.22
C ILE A 137 4.20 8.60 12.00
N ASP A 138 4.60 7.41 12.45
CA ASP A 138 5.87 7.22 13.18
C ASP A 138 7.10 7.72 12.39
N ARG A 139 7.11 7.52 11.06
CA ARG A 139 8.18 8.03 10.19
C ARG A 139 8.13 9.55 10.09
N LEU A 140 6.95 10.11 9.82
CA LEU A 140 6.76 11.56 9.71
C LEU A 140 7.13 12.27 11.02
N GLU A 141 6.75 11.73 12.18
CA GLU A 141 7.15 12.24 13.50
C GLU A 141 8.66 12.15 13.73
N ALA A 142 9.34 11.14 13.18
CA ALA A 142 10.79 11.04 13.26
C ALA A 142 11.49 12.10 12.40
N ASP A 143 10.97 12.35 11.21
CA ASP A 143 11.46 13.41 10.32
C ASP A 143 11.18 14.79 10.91
N LEU A 144 9.99 15.02 11.49
CA LEU A 144 9.63 16.27 12.16
C LEU A 144 10.64 16.57 13.29
N ARG A 145 10.88 15.60 14.18
CA ARG A 145 11.89 15.72 15.26
C ARG A 145 13.31 15.95 14.73
N ARG A 146 13.63 15.51 13.51
CA ARG A 146 14.93 15.79 12.88
C ARG A 146 15.01 17.24 12.43
N PHE A 147 13.97 17.78 11.82
CA PHE A 147 13.93 19.18 11.40
C PHE A 147 13.81 20.15 12.58
N GLU A 148 13.06 19.81 13.62
CA GLU A 148 13.01 20.59 14.86
C GLU A 148 14.39 20.69 15.54
N ARG A 149 15.14 19.58 15.62
CA ARG A 149 16.53 19.61 16.11
C ARG A 149 17.48 20.43 15.24
N ALA A 150 17.21 20.51 13.92
CA ALA A 150 17.97 21.39 13.04
C ALA A 150 17.59 22.85 13.26
N ARG A 151 16.30 23.14 13.50
CA ARG A 151 15.77 24.47 13.81
C ARG A 151 16.36 25.03 15.09
N ASP A 152 16.33 24.24 16.16
CA ASP A 152 16.66 24.68 17.53
C ASP A 152 18.14 24.50 17.88
N GLY A 153 18.88 23.76 17.05
CA GLY A 153 20.18 23.24 17.44
C GLY A 153 20.06 22.11 18.45
N HIS A 154 21.10 21.30 18.59
CA HIS A 154 21.15 20.26 19.61
C HIS A 154 22.58 19.87 19.93
N THR A 155 22.77 19.27 21.11
CA THR A 155 24.03 18.64 21.48
C THR A 155 23.90 17.12 21.42
N ARG A 156 24.95 16.44 20.96
CA ARG A 156 25.06 14.99 20.92
C ARG A 156 26.25 14.56 21.76
N THR A 157 26.01 13.78 22.82
CA THR A 157 27.11 13.12 23.55
C THR A 157 27.74 12.03 22.70
N LEU A 158 29.05 12.11 22.49
CA LEU A 158 29.85 11.11 21.77
C LEU A 158 30.23 9.95 22.70
N PHE A 159 30.90 10.27 23.80
CA PHE A 159 31.28 9.33 24.83
C PHE A 159 31.43 10.05 26.17
N SER A 160 31.41 9.25 27.25
CA SER A 160 31.76 9.73 28.59
C SER A 160 33.14 9.17 28.94
N ASP A 161 34.05 10.00 29.44
CA ASP A 161 35.36 9.55 29.87
C ASP A 161 35.28 8.77 31.20
N SER A 162 36.40 8.19 31.63
CA SER A 162 36.49 7.46 32.91
C SER A 162 36.34 8.35 34.15
N ARG A 163 36.36 9.67 33.98
CA ARG A 163 36.13 10.68 35.02
C ARG A 163 34.68 11.16 35.04
N GLY A 164 33.81 10.63 34.17
CA GLY A 164 32.40 10.99 34.05
C GLY A 164 32.12 12.25 33.21
N VAL A 165 33.14 12.84 32.56
CA VAL A 165 33.00 14.00 31.69
C VAL A 165 32.44 13.57 30.34
N LYS A 166 31.36 14.24 29.90
CA LYS A 166 30.71 13.97 28.61
C LYS A 166 31.36 14.82 27.52
N HIS A 167 31.94 14.15 26.53
CA HIS A 167 32.38 14.81 25.31
C HIS A 167 31.18 14.94 24.36
N VAL A 168 30.87 16.17 23.96
CA VAL A 168 29.66 16.50 23.18
C VAL A 168 30.03 17.19 21.87
N ASP A 169 29.31 16.84 20.80
CA ASP A 169 29.21 17.64 19.59
C ASP A 169 28.06 18.64 19.77
N THR A 170 28.30 19.91 19.47
CA THR A 170 27.25 20.94 19.46
C THR A 170 26.91 21.29 18.02
N PHE A 171 25.63 21.22 17.69
CA PHE A 171 25.07 21.65 16.42
C PHE A 171 24.26 22.92 16.66
N GLU A 172 24.71 24.03 16.06
CA GLU A 172 24.03 25.31 16.19
C GLU A 172 22.65 25.32 15.50
N PRO A 173 21.73 26.17 15.97
CA PRO A 173 20.45 26.39 15.30
C PRO A 173 20.62 26.77 13.82
N ALA A 174 19.71 26.32 12.97
CA ALA A 174 19.67 26.72 11.57
C ALA A 174 19.49 28.25 11.46
N THR A 175 20.21 28.88 10.52
CA THR A 175 20.15 30.33 10.26
C THR A 175 19.93 30.63 8.77
N GLY A 176 19.50 31.87 8.46
CA GLY A 176 19.27 32.35 7.09
C GLY A 176 18.30 31.49 6.27
N ASP A 177 18.55 31.38 4.97
CA ASP A 177 17.73 30.62 4.02
C ASP A 177 17.55 29.14 4.42
N TYR A 178 18.55 28.55 5.07
CA TYR A 178 18.43 27.17 5.56
C TYR A 178 17.37 27.06 6.65
N ARG A 179 17.30 28.04 7.56
CA ARG A 179 16.27 28.10 8.60
C ARG A 179 14.87 28.19 8.01
N GLU A 180 14.68 29.02 7.00
CA GLU A 180 13.38 29.19 6.33
C GLU A 180 12.94 27.87 5.68
N ARG A 181 13.85 27.17 5.01
CA ARG A 181 13.58 25.83 4.43
C ARG A 181 13.21 24.81 5.51
N VAL A 182 13.88 24.84 6.66
CA VAL A 182 13.56 23.96 7.80
C VAL A 182 12.17 24.24 8.35
N LEU A 183 11.78 25.50 8.51
CA LEU A 183 10.45 25.88 8.95
C LEU A 183 9.36 25.42 7.98
N THR A 184 9.55 25.67 6.69
CA THR A 184 8.63 25.19 5.65
C THR A 184 8.47 23.67 5.70
N GLU A 185 9.54 22.92 5.92
CA GLU A 185 9.45 21.47 6.02
C GLU A 185 8.76 20.99 7.31
N ILE A 186 8.96 21.70 8.43
CA ILE A 186 8.22 21.46 9.68
C ILE A 186 6.72 21.65 9.46
N ASP A 187 6.31 22.73 8.80
CA ASP A 187 4.90 23.01 8.52
C ASP A 187 4.29 21.92 7.63
N ARG A 188 5.01 21.50 6.58
CA ARG A 188 4.60 20.40 5.69
C ARG A 188 4.47 19.06 6.41
N LEU A 189 5.39 18.74 7.31
CA LEU A 189 5.34 17.49 8.07
C LEU A 189 4.21 17.52 9.10
N THR A 190 3.97 18.69 9.71
CA THR A 190 2.87 18.89 10.67
C THR A 190 1.52 18.70 9.99
N ASP A 191 1.31 19.30 8.81
CA ASP A 191 0.09 19.10 8.02
C ASP A 191 -0.12 17.63 7.63
N GLN A 192 0.95 16.95 7.17
CA GLN A 192 0.87 15.51 6.86
C GLN A 192 0.51 14.65 8.08
N ILE A 193 1.13 14.91 9.24
CA ILE A 193 0.83 14.19 10.48
C ILE A 193 -0.63 14.40 10.87
N ALA A 194 -1.11 15.65 10.85
CA ALA A 194 -2.48 15.98 11.20
C ALA A 194 -3.49 15.26 10.30
N TYR A 195 -3.26 15.26 8.98
CA TYR A 195 -4.10 14.53 8.04
C TYR A 195 -4.15 13.02 8.34
N TRP A 196 -2.99 12.37 8.49
CA TRP A 196 -2.95 10.92 8.73
C TRP A 196 -3.48 10.52 10.10
N GLN A 197 -3.31 11.37 11.13
CA GLN A 197 -3.95 11.18 12.43
C GLN A 197 -5.48 11.27 12.32
N GLY A 198 -6.00 12.21 11.53
CA GLY A 198 -7.43 12.31 11.22
C GLY A 198 -7.97 11.06 10.52
N GLU A 199 -7.26 10.52 9.53
CA GLU A 199 -7.63 9.26 8.87
C GLU A 199 -7.61 8.06 9.84
N LEU A 200 -6.64 8.02 10.76
CA LEU A 200 -6.57 6.98 11.78
C LEU A 200 -7.74 7.07 12.78
N ALA A 201 -8.16 8.28 13.15
CA ALA A 201 -9.33 8.50 13.98
C ALA A 201 -10.62 8.03 13.29
N LYS A 202 -10.82 8.36 12.01
CA LYS A 202 -11.94 7.84 11.20
C LYS A 202 -11.93 6.32 11.13
N ALA A 203 -10.76 5.70 11.01
CA ALA A 203 -10.63 4.24 11.07
C ALA A 203 -11.06 3.68 12.43
N ALA A 204 -10.70 4.34 13.54
CA ALA A 204 -11.16 3.95 14.87
C ALA A 204 -12.68 4.03 15.01
N ASP A 205 -13.28 5.12 14.52
CA ASP A 205 -14.73 5.36 14.57
C ASP A 205 -15.53 4.34 13.75
N SER A 206 -14.93 3.87 12.65
CA SER A 206 -15.46 2.77 11.82
C SER A 206 -15.21 1.37 12.40
N GLY A 207 -14.62 1.26 13.60
CA GLY A 207 -14.45 0.01 14.34
C GLY A 207 -13.08 -0.66 14.24
N ALA A 208 -12.06 0.02 13.70
CA ALA A 208 -10.71 -0.51 13.66
C ALA A 208 -10.15 -0.73 15.08
N GLN A 209 -9.50 -1.88 15.29
CA GLN A 209 -8.93 -2.27 16.57
C GLN A 209 -7.54 -1.65 16.75
N LEU A 210 -7.49 -0.39 17.15
CA LEU A 210 -6.25 0.36 17.35
C LEU A 210 -5.71 0.18 18.77
N TRP A 211 -4.88 -0.84 18.97
CA TRP A 211 -4.23 -1.07 20.26
C TRP A 211 -3.22 0.02 20.61
N SER A 212 -3.13 0.33 21.89
CA SER A 212 -2.30 1.38 22.49
C SER A 212 -1.96 1.02 23.94
N ALA A 213 -1.12 1.84 24.57
CA ALA A 213 -0.77 1.68 25.99
C ALA A 213 -1.97 1.85 26.94
N ASP A 214 -3.02 2.54 26.50
CA ASP A 214 -4.22 2.79 27.31
C ASP A 214 -5.24 1.64 27.21
N THR A 215 -5.13 0.82 26.17
CA THR A 215 -6.11 -0.24 25.87
C THR A 215 -5.61 -1.64 26.24
N VAL A 216 -4.28 -1.84 26.22
CA VAL A 216 -3.63 -3.10 26.59
C VAL A 216 -3.06 -2.99 28.01
N LEU A 217 -3.38 -3.98 28.85
CA LEU A 217 -2.96 -4.04 30.25
C LEU A 217 -1.92 -5.15 30.47
N VAL A 218 -1.17 -5.03 31.57
CA VAL A 218 -0.27 -6.09 32.03
C VAL A 218 -1.10 -7.32 32.45
N GLY A 219 -0.68 -8.50 32.01
CA GLY A 219 -1.40 -9.76 32.21
C GLY A 219 -2.37 -10.13 31.09
N ASP A 220 -2.67 -9.22 30.16
CA ASP A 220 -3.46 -9.56 28.97
C ASP A 220 -2.69 -10.54 28.07
N ARG A 221 -3.43 -11.35 27.32
CA ARG A 221 -2.88 -12.21 26.27
C ARG A 221 -3.06 -11.53 24.91
N VAL A 222 -1.96 -11.34 24.18
CA VAL A 222 -1.98 -10.71 22.86
C VAL A 222 -1.57 -11.72 21.79
N ARG A 223 -2.26 -11.67 20.65
CA ARG A 223 -1.95 -12.47 19.47
C ARG A 223 -1.17 -11.63 18.48
N TYR A 224 0.04 -12.06 18.13
CA TYR A 224 0.95 -11.28 17.26
C TYR A 224 1.45 -12.02 16.01
N TRP A 225 1.13 -13.30 15.91
CA TRP A 225 1.21 -14.11 14.69
C TRP A 225 -0.11 -14.91 14.57
N SER A 226 -0.39 -15.53 13.43
CA SER A 226 -1.65 -16.23 13.16
C SER A 226 -2.18 -17.06 14.34
N ASN A 227 -1.31 -17.85 15.00
CA ASN A 227 -1.67 -18.67 16.18
C ASN A 227 -0.81 -18.44 17.43
N SER A 228 0.12 -17.47 17.42
CA SER A 228 1.00 -17.25 18.57
C SER A 228 0.41 -16.22 19.53
N TRP A 229 0.18 -16.67 20.76
CA TRP A 229 -0.25 -15.85 21.89
C TRP A 229 0.89 -15.66 22.87
N GLY A 230 1.00 -14.46 23.42
CA GLY A 230 1.91 -14.18 24.53
C GLY A 230 1.25 -13.29 25.57
N THR A 231 1.73 -13.37 26.80
CA THR A 231 1.24 -12.64 27.95
C THR A 231 2.01 -11.33 28.12
N VAL A 232 1.31 -10.22 28.29
CA VAL A 232 1.90 -8.89 28.44
C VAL A 232 2.58 -8.80 29.81
N ALA A 233 3.91 -8.72 29.82
CA ALA A 233 4.72 -8.49 31.01
C ALA A 233 4.88 -7.01 31.34
N ARG A 234 4.93 -6.16 30.31
CA ARG A 234 5.14 -4.71 30.44
C ARG A 234 4.46 -3.95 29.32
N VAL A 235 3.84 -2.83 29.67
CA VAL A 235 3.27 -1.88 28.72
C VAL A 235 4.23 -0.68 28.57
N ASN A 236 4.56 -0.31 27.34
CA ASN A 236 5.31 0.91 27.02
C ASN A 236 4.50 1.77 26.05
N ALA A 237 4.89 3.04 25.88
CA ALA A 237 4.17 3.99 25.02
C ALA A 237 3.90 3.50 23.58
N LYS A 238 4.87 2.82 22.94
CA LYS A 238 4.75 2.34 21.55
C LYS A 238 4.77 0.81 21.39
N SER A 239 4.89 0.05 22.48
CA SER A 239 5.06 -1.40 22.40
C SER A 239 4.79 -2.10 23.73
N VAL A 240 4.50 -3.40 23.68
CA VAL A 240 4.41 -4.28 24.85
C VAL A 240 5.62 -5.21 24.93
N GLY A 241 6.06 -5.54 26.13
CA GLY A 241 6.98 -6.65 26.40
C GLY A 241 6.19 -7.89 26.76
N LEU A 242 6.54 -9.05 26.20
CA LEU A 242 5.87 -10.31 26.47
C LEU A 242 6.72 -11.20 27.37
N VAL A 243 6.08 -12.08 28.15
CA VAL A 243 6.78 -13.05 29.01
C VAL A 243 7.53 -14.09 28.16
N GLU A 244 6.87 -14.59 27.11
CA GLU A 244 7.33 -15.71 26.30
C GLU A 244 8.31 -15.29 25.20
N ARG A 245 8.37 -14.00 24.87
CA ARG A 245 9.18 -13.46 23.77
C ARG A 245 10.19 -12.43 24.27
N ARG A 246 11.45 -12.62 23.88
CA ARG A 246 12.47 -11.58 24.02
C ARG A 246 12.22 -10.43 23.04
N GLY A 247 12.36 -9.21 23.54
CA GLY A 247 12.19 -7.98 22.76
C GLY A 247 10.81 -7.34 22.92
N ARG A 248 10.62 -6.22 22.24
CA ARG A 248 9.38 -5.42 22.30
C ARG A 248 8.48 -5.78 21.11
N LEU A 249 7.18 -5.84 21.34
CA LEU A 249 6.17 -6.04 20.32
C LEU A 249 5.41 -4.72 20.10
N PRO A 250 5.57 -4.07 18.94
CA PRO A 250 4.80 -2.89 18.59
C PRO A 250 3.28 -3.14 18.56
N TYR A 251 2.48 -2.12 18.88
CA TYR A 251 1.01 -2.25 18.89
C TYR A 251 0.42 -2.57 17.50
N ASP A 252 1.10 -2.17 16.41
CA ASP A 252 0.69 -2.48 15.04
C ASP A 252 0.87 -3.93 14.61
N GLN A 253 1.42 -4.75 15.50
CA GLN A 253 1.60 -6.18 15.25
C GLN A 253 0.64 -7.01 16.10
N ILE A 254 -0.25 -6.37 16.87
CA ILE A 254 -1.24 -7.05 17.70
C ILE A 254 -2.51 -7.27 16.88
N ASN A 255 -2.82 -8.53 16.62
CA ASN A 255 -3.98 -8.95 15.84
C ASN A 255 -5.23 -9.18 16.70
N ALA A 256 -5.06 -9.47 17.99
CA ALA A 256 -6.15 -9.68 18.95
C ALA A 256 -5.63 -9.58 20.38
N VAL A 257 -6.52 -9.24 21.31
CA VAL A 257 -6.24 -9.19 22.75
C VAL A 257 -7.32 -9.98 23.48
N ALA A 258 -6.90 -10.73 24.49
CA ALA A 258 -7.75 -11.41 25.45
C ALA A 258 -7.30 -11.06 26.87
N ASP A 259 -8.22 -11.07 27.83
CA ASP A 259 -7.87 -10.87 29.23
C ASP A 259 -7.15 -12.10 29.81
N SER A 260 -6.74 -12.02 31.09
CA SER A 260 -6.09 -13.13 31.79
C SER A 260 -7.00 -14.36 31.96
N ALA A 261 -8.32 -14.20 31.88
CA ALA A 261 -9.31 -15.27 31.92
C ALA A 261 -9.60 -15.89 30.53
N GLY A 262 -9.00 -15.35 29.46
CA GLY A 262 -9.21 -15.81 28.09
C GLY A 262 -10.41 -15.21 27.37
N ARG A 263 -11.10 -14.23 27.95
CA ARG A 263 -12.21 -13.50 27.31
C ARG A 263 -11.66 -12.54 26.27
N THR A 264 -12.32 -12.47 25.11
CA THR A 264 -11.87 -11.60 24.02
C THR A 264 -12.12 -10.14 24.37
N ILE A 265 -11.11 -9.31 24.11
CA ILE A 265 -11.19 -7.87 24.30
C ILE A 265 -11.37 -7.21 22.94
N ARG A 266 -12.28 -6.23 22.87
CA ARG A 266 -12.46 -5.37 21.70
C ARG A 266 -12.46 -3.91 22.10
N LEU A 267 -12.21 -3.06 21.12
CA LEU A 267 -12.35 -1.62 21.21
C LEU A 267 -13.66 -1.21 20.56
N VAL A 268 -14.51 -0.54 21.33
CA VAL A 268 -15.78 0.05 20.88
C VAL A 268 -15.73 1.53 21.21
N ALA A 269 -15.81 2.38 20.19
CA ALA A 269 -15.60 3.84 20.31
C ALA A 269 -14.30 4.21 21.06
N GLY A 270 -13.22 3.45 20.83
CA GLY A 270 -11.92 3.63 21.48
C GLY A 270 -11.83 3.09 22.92
N ALA A 271 -12.93 2.66 23.52
CA ALA A 271 -12.95 2.09 24.87
C ALA A 271 -12.77 0.56 24.86
N ARG A 272 -11.98 0.07 25.81
CA ARG A 272 -11.79 -1.37 26.09
C ARG A 272 -13.11 -1.97 26.59
N THR A 273 -13.62 -2.96 25.86
CA THR A 273 -14.78 -3.76 26.26
C THR A 273 -14.40 -5.23 26.27
N VAL A 274 -14.78 -5.94 27.35
CA VAL A 274 -14.64 -7.39 27.44
C VAL A 274 -15.92 -8.00 26.89
N THR A 275 -15.80 -8.79 25.83
CA THR A 275 -16.94 -9.55 25.31
C THR A 275 -16.97 -10.89 26.01
N GLU A 276 -18.02 -11.16 26.77
CA GLU A 276 -18.30 -12.52 27.25
C GLU A 276 -18.81 -13.34 26.06
N GLN A 277 -18.25 -14.55 25.89
CA GLN A 277 -18.71 -15.50 24.89
C GLN A 277 -20.03 -16.14 25.33
#